data_AF-A0A5K1AF34-F1
#
_entry.id   AF-A0A5K1AF34-F1
#
_cell.length_a   1.000
_cell.length_b   1.000
_cell.length_c   1.000
_cell.angle_alpha   90.00
_cell.angle_beta   90.00
_cell.angle_gamma   90.00
#
_symmetry.space_group_name_H-M   'P 1'
#
loop_
_entity.id
_entity.type
_entity.pdbx_description
1 polymer ?
#
loop_
_entity_poly.entity_id
_entity_poly.type
_entity_poly.pdbx_seq_one_letter_code
_entity_poly.pdbx_strand_id
1 'polypeptide(L)' 'FQSHKWTVYVRGANNEDLSVAVKRVVFQLHSSFNNPTRIVESAPFELSESGWGEFEIAITLFFHNDVSDKQLD' A
#
# COMPACT_ATOMS: atom_id res chain seq x y z
N PHE A 1 16.32 15.35 -12.32
CA PHE A 1 15.04 16.01 -12.65
C PHE A 1 13.91 15.25 -11.99
N GLN A 2 13.55 15.61 -10.77
CA GLN A 2 12.35 15.12 -10.07
C GLN A 2 11.53 16.36 -9.75
N SER A 3 10.42 16.57 -10.45
CA SER A 3 9.61 17.78 -10.33
C SER A 3 8.52 17.64 -9.27
N HIS A 4 8.11 16.42 -8.95
CA HIS A 4 7.01 16.15 -8.03
C HIS A 4 7.43 15.14 -6.96
N LYS A 5 7.02 15.41 -5.72
CA LYS A 5 7.02 14.45 -4.62
C LYS A 5 5.59 13.97 -4.44
N TRP A 6 5.41 12.66 -4.33
CA TRP A 6 4.10 12.04 -4.19
C TRP A 6 4.14 10.95 -3.14
N THR A 7 2.98 10.68 -2.54
CA THR A 7 2.77 9.63 -1.55
C THR A 7 1.55 8.82 -1.95
N VAL A 8 1.72 7.51 -2.10
CA VAL A 8 0.63 6.55 -2.27
C VAL A 8 0.38 5.85 -0.92
N TYR A 9 -0.87 5.65 -0.54
CA TYR A 9 -1.22 5.07 0.76
C TYR A 9 -2.49 4.21 0.70
N VAL A 10 -2.57 3.26 1.62
CA VAL A 10 -3.78 2.52 1.96
C VAL A 10 -4.13 2.83 3.42
N ARG A 11 -5.36 3.30 3.66
CA ARG A 11 -5.86 3.66 5.01
C ARG A 11 -7.34 3.33 5.14
N GLY A 12 -7.80 3.17 6.38
CA GLY A 12 -9.22 3.03 6.68
C GLY A 12 -9.99 4.29 6.29
N ALA A 13 -11.28 4.12 5.98
CA ALA A 13 -12.14 5.24 5.57
C ALA A 13 -12.22 6.32 6.67
N ASN A 14 -12.20 5.90 7.93
CA ASN A 14 -12.22 6.79 9.10
C ASN A 14 -10.85 6.90 9.77
N ASN A 15 -9.77 6.63 9.04
CA ASN A 15 -8.41 6.54 9.57
C ASN A 15 -8.29 5.48 10.69
N GLU A 16 -9.11 4.43 10.61
CA GLU A 16 -9.05 3.31 11.54
C GLU A 16 -7.75 2.51 11.35
N ASP A 17 -7.36 1.79 12.40
CA ASP A 17 -6.20 0.93 12.33
C ASP A 17 -6.49 -0.30 11.46
N LEU A 18 -5.94 -0.31 10.26
CA LEU A 18 -6.04 -1.45 9.35
C LEU A 18 -5.09 -2.58 9.72
N SER A 19 -4.15 -2.39 10.66
CA SER A 19 -3.18 -3.42 11.02
C SER A 19 -3.83 -4.69 11.59
N VAL A 20 -5.04 -4.57 12.15
CA VAL A 20 -5.84 -5.71 12.62
C VAL A 20 -6.33 -6.61 11.49
N ALA A 21 -6.49 -6.06 10.28
CA ALA A 21 -7.07 -6.75 9.14
C ALA A 21 -6.04 -7.05 8.04
N VAL A 22 -5.19 -6.07 7.74
CA VAL A 22 -4.19 -6.11 6.67
C VAL A 22 -2.83 -6.49 7.27
N LYS A 23 -2.33 -7.64 6.85
CA LYS A 23 -1.01 -8.16 7.23
C LYS A 23 0.13 -7.46 6.49
N ARG A 24 -0.07 -7.15 5.20
CA ARG A 24 0.91 -6.42 4.39
C ARG A 24 0.27 -5.88 3.12
N VAL A 25 0.87 -4.83 2.58
CA VAL A 25 0.50 -4.22 1.30
C VAL A 25 1.69 -4.31 0.35
N VAL A 26 1.41 -4.70 -0.90
CA VAL A 26 2.41 -4.72 -1.96
C VAL A 26 2.05 -3.67 -3.00
N PHE A 27 2.93 -2.69 -3.17
CA PHE A 27 2.85 -1.67 -4.20
C PHE A 27 3.75 -2.06 -5.37
N GLN A 28 3.18 -2.19 -6.56
CA GLN A 28 3.92 -2.42 -7.79
C GLN A 28 3.99 -1.11 -8.57
N LEU A 29 5.16 -0.48 -8.53
CA LEU A 29 5.50 0.73 -9.27
C LEU A 29 5.91 0.38 -10.71
N HIS A 30 6.00 1.42 -11.55
CA HIS A 30 6.53 1.27 -12.90
C HIS A 30 7.98 0.74 -12.90
N SER A 31 8.35 -0.06 -13.91
CA SER A 31 9.65 -0.73 -14.01
C SER A 31 10.87 0.20 -14.06
N SER A 32 10.66 1.49 -14.31
CA SER A 32 11.70 2.52 -14.26
C SER A 32 12.18 2.86 -12.84
N PHE A 33 11.41 2.50 -11.81
CA PHE A 33 11.79 2.74 -10.41
C PHE A 33 12.73 1.64 -9.93
N ASN A 34 13.70 2.02 -9.09
CA ASN A 34 14.53 1.05 -8.43
C ASN A 34 13.71 0.28 -7.39
N ASN A 35 13.75 -1.06 -7.44
CA ASN A 35 12.85 -1.94 -6.68
C ASN A 35 11.37 -1.57 -6.92
N PRO A 36 10.82 -1.87 -8.10
CA PRO A 36 9.46 -1.47 -8.45
C PRO A 36 8.41 -2.15 -7.55
N THR A 37 8.69 -3.35 -7.05
CA THR A 37 7.83 -4.01 -6.06
C THR A 37 8.25 -3.61 -4.65
N ARG A 38 7.35 -2.95 -3.92
CA ARG A 38 7.57 -2.46 -2.56
C ARG A 38 6.58 -3.13 -1.63
N ILE A 39 7.08 -3.73 -0.55
CA ILE A 39 6.27 -4.46 0.42
C ILE A 39 6.30 -3.67 1.72
N VAL A 40 5.13 -3.36 2.25
CA VAL A 40 4.94 -2.67 3.53
C VAL A 40 4.18 -3.61 4.46
N GLU A 41 4.86 -4.08 5.51
CA GLU A 41 4.35 -5.13 6.40
C GLU A 41 3.62 -4.59 7.64
N SER A 42 3.71 -3.28 7.90
CA SER A 42 3.08 -2.64 9.05
C SER A 42 2.54 -1.27 8.69
N ALA A 43 1.48 -0.83 9.37
CA ALA A 43 0.99 0.53 9.23
C ALA A 43 2.06 1.58 9.68
N PRO A 44 2.12 2.77 9.05
CA PRO A 44 1.27 3.23 7.95
C PRO A 44 1.61 2.55 6.61
N PHE A 45 0.59 2.05 5.91
CA PHE A 45 0.76 1.40 4.62
C PHE A 45 0.89 2.44 3.50
N GLU A 46 2.03 3.12 3.48
CA GLU A 46 2.30 4.20 2.54
C GLU A 46 3.72 4.18 1.99
N LEU A 47 3.89 4.82 0.84
CA LEU A 47 5.16 4.95 0.15
C LEU A 47 5.28 6.34 -0.48
N SER A 48 6.40 7.00 -0.22
CA SER A 48 6.72 8.31 -0.80
C SER A 48 7.88 8.21 -1.78
N GLU A 49 7.72 8.84 -2.93
CA GLU A 49 8.70 8.81 -4.01
C GLU A 49 8.68 10.13 -4.78
N SER A 50 9.63 10.27 -5.70
CA SER A 50 9.78 11.49 -6.50
C SER A 50 9.88 11.17 -7.98
N GLY A 51 9.04 11.81 -8.78
CA GLY A 51 8.88 11.51 -10.20
C GLY A 51 8.57 12.75 -11.02
N TRP A 52 8.47 12.57 -12.33
CA TRP A 52 8.17 13.65 -13.28
C TRP A 52 6.93 13.39 -14.13
N GLY A 53 6.28 12.24 -13.97
CA GLY A 53 5.11 11.83 -14.75
C GLY A 53 4.14 10.96 -13.95
N GLU A 54 3.06 10.58 -14.63
CA GLU A 54 1.96 9.76 -14.11
C GLU A 54 2.13 8.31 -14.57
N PHE A 55 1.72 7.37 -13.73
CA PHE A 55 1.79 5.94 -14.03
C PHE A 55 0.81 5.18 -13.14
N GLU A 56 0.46 3.96 -13.55
CA GLU A 56 -0.40 3.08 -12.76
C GLU A 56 0.40 2.39 -11.65
N ILE A 57 -0.18 2.31 -10.45
CA ILE A 57 0.36 1.55 -9.32
C ILE A 57 -0.62 0.44 -8.99
N ALA A 58 -0.22 -0.81 -9.21
CA ALA A 58 -1.03 -1.95 -8.76
C ALA A 58 -0.79 -2.19 -7.26
N ILE A 59 -1.87 -2.23 -6.48
CA ILE A 59 -1.84 -2.40 -5.02
C ILE A 59 -2.49 -3.74 -4.68
N THR A 60 -1.73 -4.63 -4.06
CA THR A 60 -2.23 -5.93 -3.57
C THR A 60 -2.25 -5.96 -2.04
N LEU A 61 -3.42 -6.25 -1.48
CA LEU A 61 -3.65 -6.36 -0.04
C LEU A 61 -3.57 -7.82 0.39
N PHE A 62 -2.80 -8.09 1.45
CA PHE A 62 -2.77 -9.39 2.11
C PHE A 62 -3.42 -9.22 3.48
N PHE A 63 -4.50 -9.96 3.72
CA PHE A 63 -5.21 -9.94 5.00
C PHE A 63 -4.64 -10.99 5.97
N HIS A 64 -4.86 -10.78 7.27
CA HIS A 64 -4.61 -11.80 8.28
C HIS A 64 -5.60 -12.97 8.10
N ASN A 65 -5.12 -14.21 8.29
CA ASN A 65 -5.97 -15.41 8.14
C ASN A 65 -7.19 -15.35 9.09
N ASP A 66 -7.02 -14.78 10.28
CA ASP A 66 -8.04 -14.68 11.32
C ASP A 66 -9.22 -13.75 10.98
N VAL A 67 -9.08 -12.91 9.95
CA VAL A 67 -10.15 -12.01 9.47
C VAL A 67 -11.22 -12.79 8.69
N SER A 68 -10.85 -13.96 8.16
CA SER A 68 -11.72 -14.82 7.34
C SER A 68 -12.79 -15.57 8.16
N ASP A 69 -12.62 -15.66 9.49
CA ASP A 69 -13.40 -16.55 10.37
C ASP A 69 -14.47 -15.86 11.21
N LYS A 70 -14.70 -14.54 11.04
CA LYS A 70 -15.85 -13.90 11.69
C LYS A 70 -17.10 -14.12 10.85
N GLN A 71 -17.73 -15.28 11.06
CA GLN A 71 -19.16 -15.45 10.80
C GLN A 71 -19.88 -14.37 11.62
N LEU A 72 -20.44 -13.37 10.95
CA LEU A 72 -21.37 -12.43 11.55
C LEU A 72 -22.65 -13.22 11.86
N ASP A 73 -22.97 -13.35 13.15
CA ASP A 73 -24.30 -13.79 13.62
C ASP A 73 -25.33 -12.68 13.34
#